data_AF-A0A8E2W553-F1
#
_entry.id   AF-A0A8E2W553-F1
#
_cell.length_a   1.000
_cell.length_b   1.000
_cell.length_c   1.000
_cell.angle_alpha   90.00
_cell.angle_beta   90.00
_cell.angle_gamma   90.00
#
_symmetry.space_group_name_H-M   'P 1'
#
loop_
_entity.id
_entity.type
_entity.pdbx_description
1 polymer ?
#
loop_
_entity_poly.entity_id
_entity_poly.type
_entity_poly.pdbx_seq_one_letter_code
_entity_poly.pdbx_strand_id
1 'polypeptide(L)'
;MLTGGEPLLQIDEELLEALHSLAFEIAVETNGTIPTPAGIDWLCVSPKCNARLVVMAGDELKLVYPQIGAEPEHFEVLAFEHLLLQPMDGLERDANTAAAVAYCFANPRWRLSLQTHKFLGIP
;
A
#
# COMPACT_ATOMS: atom_id res chain seq x y z
N MET A 1 3.24 12.88 2.89
CA MET A 1 2.73 11.71 2.15
C MET A 1 2.43 12.12 0.72
N LEU A 2 3.12 11.52 -0.24
CA LEU A 2 2.91 11.70 -1.67
C LEU A 2 2.07 10.53 -2.18
N THR A 3 0.95 10.85 -2.82
CA THR A 3 -0.06 9.90 -3.30
C THR A 3 -0.80 10.50 -4.50
N GLY A 4 -1.98 9.97 -4.83
CA GLY A 4 -2.82 10.36 -5.97
C GLY A 4 -2.40 9.62 -7.24
N GLY A 5 -3.32 9.41 -8.18
CA GLY A 5 -3.05 8.67 -9.42
C GLY A 5 -2.08 7.49 -9.24
N GLU A 6 -0.99 7.49 -10.02
CA GLU A 6 0.25 6.82 -9.66
C GLU A 6 1.34 7.89 -9.44
N PRO A 7 1.85 8.08 -8.22
CA PRO A 7 2.74 9.20 -7.93
C PRO A 7 4.13 9.06 -8.59
N LEU A 8 4.61 7.83 -8.83
CA LEU A 8 5.91 7.59 -9.47
C LEU A 8 5.95 7.97 -10.96
N LEU A 9 4.83 8.44 -11.53
CA LEU A 9 4.81 9.09 -12.84
C LEU A 9 5.41 10.52 -12.80
N GLN A 10 5.49 11.12 -11.62
CA GLN A 10 5.85 12.53 -11.43
C GLN A 10 6.92 12.75 -10.35
N ILE A 11 7.04 11.86 -9.36
CA ILE A 11 8.10 11.95 -8.36
C ILE A 11 9.45 11.61 -8.99
N ASP A 12 10.41 12.50 -8.80
CA ASP A 12 11.82 12.32 -9.15
C ASP A 12 12.73 12.66 -7.95
N GLU A 13 14.03 12.42 -8.11
CA GLU A 13 15.02 12.66 -7.07
C GLU A 13 15.13 14.14 -6.69
N GLU A 14 14.95 15.06 -7.65
CA GLU A 14 15.02 16.52 -7.40
C GLU A 14 13.90 16.98 -6.46
N LEU A 15 12.67 16.49 -6.65
CA LEU A 15 11.56 16.76 -5.74
C LEU A 15 11.83 16.21 -4.33
N LEU A 16 12.34 14.99 -4.24
CA LEU A 16 12.62 14.34 -2.95
C LEU A 16 13.71 15.10 -2.18
N GLU A 17 14.80 15.46 -2.83
CA GLU A 17 15.87 16.28 -2.25
C GLU A 17 15.35 17.64 -1.79
N ALA A 18 14.50 18.29 -2.59
CA ALA A 18 13.90 19.58 -2.22
C ALA A 18 13.03 19.46 -0.96
N LEU A 19 12.22 18.40 -0.85
CA LEU A 19 11.38 18.15 0.33
C LEU A 19 12.23 17.82 1.57
N HIS A 20 13.28 17.01 1.42
CA HIS A 20 14.25 16.74 2.49
C HIS A 20 14.98 18.00 2.95
N SER A 21 15.31 18.92 2.03
CA SER A 21 15.93 20.20 2.39
C SER A 21 15.04 21.08 3.28
N LEU A 22 13.72 20.86 3.22
CA LEU A 22 12.71 21.47 4.07
C LEU A 22 12.40 20.63 5.33
N ALA A 23 13.22 19.61 5.62
CA ALA A 23 13.11 18.69 6.75
C ALA A 23 11.80 17.88 6.79
N PHE A 24 11.19 17.61 5.64
CA PHE A 24 10.10 16.64 5.56
C PHE A 24 10.63 15.20 5.58
N GLU A 25 9.85 14.32 6.19
CA GLU A 25 9.93 12.87 5.98
C GLU A 25 8.91 12.47 4.90
N ILE A 26 9.33 11.65 3.94
CA ILE A 26 8.61 11.40 2.71
C ILE A 26 8.10 9.96 2.67
N ALA A 27 6.80 9.82 2.92
CA ALA A 27 6.06 8.60 2.63
C ALA A 27 5.44 8.63 1.22
N VAL A 28 5.52 7.52 0.48
CA VAL A 28 4.91 7.34 -0.85
C VAL A 28 3.93 6.16 -0.86
N GLU A 29 2.77 6.36 -1.49
CA GLU A 29 1.75 5.31 -1.73
C GLU A 29 1.65 5.03 -3.23
N THR A 30 2.19 3.89 -3.69
CA THR A 30 2.26 3.51 -5.11
C THR A 30 1.51 2.20 -5.41
N ASN A 31 1.08 2.00 -6.66
CA ASN A 31 0.60 0.70 -7.13
C ASN A 31 1.74 -0.29 -7.42
N GLY A 32 3.01 0.16 -7.37
CA GLY A 32 4.21 -0.66 -7.53
C GLY A 32 4.55 -1.06 -8.96
N THR A 33 3.93 -0.44 -9.97
CA THR A 33 4.16 -0.72 -11.40
C THR A 33 5.35 0.03 -11.99
N ILE A 34 5.92 0.99 -11.26
CA ILE A 34 7.04 1.84 -11.67
C ILE A 34 8.18 1.67 -10.66
N PRO A 35 9.45 1.56 -11.08
CA PRO A 35 10.60 1.58 -10.16
C PRO A 35 10.63 2.85 -9.32
N THR A 36 11.05 2.73 -8.07
CA THR A 36 11.14 3.86 -7.13
C THR A 36 12.48 4.58 -7.24
N PRO A 37 12.50 5.93 -7.21
CA PRO A 37 13.74 6.70 -7.04
C PRO A 37 14.30 6.52 -5.61
N ALA A 38 15.59 6.86 -5.44
CA ALA A 38 16.19 6.92 -4.11
C ALA A 38 15.65 8.12 -3.31
N GLY A 39 15.70 8.05 -1.97
CA GLY A 39 15.28 9.14 -1.09
C GLY A 39 13.83 9.10 -0.62
N ILE A 40 13.10 8.01 -0.87
CA ILE A 40 11.82 7.75 -0.19
C ILE A 40 12.11 7.18 1.19
N ASP A 41 11.58 7.81 2.24
CA ASP A 41 11.81 7.37 3.64
C ASP A 41 10.85 6.25 4.05
N TRP A 42 9.62 6.25 3.50
CA TRP A 42 8.62 5.22 3.76
C TRP A 42 7.85 4.85 2.48
N LEU A 43 8.03 3.64 1.99
CA LEU A 43 7.43 3.13 0.78
C LEU A 43 6.29 2.15 1.09
N CYS A 44 5.07 2.58 0.80
CA CYS A 44 3.88 1.71 0.81
C CYS A 44 3.49 1.31 -0.63
N VAL A 45 3.43 0.00 -0.86
CA VAL A 45 3.05 -0.60 -2.14
C VAL A 45 1.68 -1.28 -2.03
N SER A 46 0.73 -0.87 -2.87
CA SER A 46 -0.61 -1.44 -2.94
C SER A 46 -0.87 -2.10 -4.29
N PRO A 47 -0.44 -3.38 -4.48
CA PRO A 47 -0.53 -4.06 -5.76
C PRO A 47 -1.98 -4.24 -6.23
N LYS A 48 -2.17 -4.24 -7.56
CA LYS A 48 -3.47 -4.43 -8.22
C LYS A 48 -3.44 -5.73 -9.02
N CYS A 49 -4.52 -6.52 -8.99
CA CYS A 49 -4.56 -7.84 -9.64
C CYS A 49 -4.33 -7.82 -11.16
N ASN A 50 -4.64 -6.71 -11.82
CA ASN A 50 -4.53 -6.55 -13.26
C ASN A 50 -3.25 -5.83 -13.71
N ALA A 51 -2.26 -5.66 -12.81
CA ALA A 51 -1.06 -4.89 -13.09
C ALA A 51 0.21 -5.68 -12.74
N ARG A 52 1.25 -5.51 -13.55
CA ARG A 52 2.56 -6.11 -13.28
C ARG A 52 3.25 -5.35 -12.16
N LEU A 53 3.52 -6.04 -11.06
CA LEU A 53 4.35 -5.53 -9.98
C LEU A 53 5.83 -5.56 -10.37
N VAL A 54 6.54 -4.45 -10.18
CA VAL A 54 8.01 -4.36 -10.37
C VAL A 54 8.73 -3.98 -9.09
N VAL A 55 8.03 -3.36 -8.13
CA VAL A 55 8.55 -3.05 -6.80
C VAL A 55 8.37 -4.27 -5.89
N MET A 56 9.48 -4.92 -5.54
CA MET A 56 9.49 -6.21 -4.84
C MET A 56 9.94 -6.10 -3.37
N ALA A 57 10.22 -4.88 -2.90
CA ALA A 57 10.67 -4.58 -1.55
C ALA A 57 10.20 -3.17 -1.14
N GLY A 58 10.11 -2.94 0.17
CA GLY A 58 9.72 -1.66 0.77
C GLY A 58 9.32 -1.82 2.23
N ASP A 59 8.79 -0.79 2.85
CA ASP A 59 8.40 -0.82 4.26
C ASP A 59 7.06 -1.53 4.45
N GLU A 60 6.07 -1.20 3.62
CA GLU A 60 4.71 -1.69 3.74
C GLU A 60 4.16 -2.22 2.40
N LEU A 61 3.61 -3.44 2.42
CA LEU A 61 2.72 -3.92 1.39
C LEU A 61 1.29 -3.89 1.91
N LYS A 62 0.45 -3.03 1.33
CA LYS A 62 -0.96 -2.84 1.70
C LYS A 62 -1.89 -3.30 0.58
N LEU A 63 -2.28 -4.56 0.66
CA LEU A 63 -3.15 -5.19 -0.33
C LEU A 63 -4.60 -4.83 -0.06
N VAL A 64 -5.26 -4.22 -1.06
CA VAL A 64 -6.72 -4.08 -1.04
C VAL A 64 -7.34 -5.48 -1.21
N TYR A 65 -8.25 -5.85 -0.31
CA TYR A 65 -8.76 -7.21 -0.19
C TYR A 65 -10.29 -7.24 -0.10
N PRO A 66 -10.98 -8.17 -0.78
CA PRO A 66 -10.44 -9.19 -1.68
C PRO A 66 -10.16 -8.66 -3.10
N GLN A 67 -9.21 -9.28 -3.80
CA GLN A 67 -8.98 -9.09 -5.23
C GLN A 67 -8.72 -10.46 -5.88
N ILE A 68 -9.52 -10.82 -6.90
CA ILE A 68 -9.31 -12.05 -7.67
C ILE A 68 -8.03 -11.91 -8.49
N GLY A 69 -7.10 -12.86 -8.35
CA GLY A 69 -5.78 -12.82 -9.02
C GLY A 69 -4.72 -11.98 -8.28
N ALA A 70 -5.03 -11.49 -7.08
CA ALA A 70 -4.07 -10.90 -6.16
C ALA A 70 -4.30 -11.47 -4.75
N GLU A 71 -4.33 -12.80 -4.66
CA GLU A 71 -4.41 -13.53 -3.41
C GLU A 71 -3.19 -13.18 -2.52
N PRO A 72 -3.36 -12.98 -1.19
CA PRO A 72 -2.29 -12.45 -0.35
C PRO A 72 -1.02 -13.31 -0.35
N GLU A 73 -1.15 -14.64 -0.49
CA GLU A 73 -0.03 -15.60 -0.49
C GLU A 73 1.00 -15.29 -1.58
N HIS A 74 0.60 -14.68 -2.70
CA HIS A 74 1.50 -14.29 -3.78
C HIS A 74 2.52 -13.23 -3.36
N PHE A 75 2.22 -12.45 -2.32
CA PHE A 75 3.04 -11.32 -1.88
C PHE A 75 3.90 -11.65 -0.66
N GLU A 76 3.67 -12.79 -0.03
CA GLU A 76 4.42 -13.23 1.15
C GLU A 76 5.91 -13.51 0.88
N VAL A 77 6.29 -13.74 -0.36
CA VAL A 77 7.70 -13.97 -0.72
C VAL A 77 8.48 -12.67 -0.94
N LEU A 78 7.80 -11.52 -0.94
CA LEU A 78 8.38 -10.22 -1.19
C LEU A 78 9.03 -9.64 0.07
N ALA A 79 10.00 -8.75 -0.13
CA ALA A 79 10.81 -8.19 0.95
C ALA A 79 10.16 -6.93 1.54
N PHE A 80 9.02 -7.11 2.22
CA PHE A 80 8.33 -6.05 2.95
C PHE A 80 8.34 -6.30 4.45
N GLU A 81 8.54 -5.26 5.25
CA GLU A 81 8.52 -5.35 6.71
C GLU A 81 7.11 -5.54 7.26
N HIS A 82 6.12 -4.98 6.58
CA HIS A 82 4.73 -4.99 6.98
C HIS A 82 3.83 -5.52 5.88
N LEU A 83 3.09 -6.60 6.16
CA LEU A 83 2.04 -7.11 5.29
C LEU A 83 0.68 -6.74 5.87
N LEU A 84 -0.08 -5.93 5.12
CA LEU A 84 -1.36 -5.40 5.55
C LEU A 84 -2.47 -5.77 4.57
N LEU A 85 -3.63 -6.17 5.10
CA LEU A 85 -4.87 -6.26 4.35
C LEU A 85 -5.74 -5.04 4.63
N GLN A 86 -6.11 -4.33 3.58
CA GLN A 86 -7.08 -3.25 3.63
C GLN A 86 -8.40 -3.71 3.00
N PRO A 87 -9.51 -3.74 3.75
CA PRO A 87 -10.81 -4.06 3.17
C PRO A 87 -11.13 -3.15 1.99
N MET A 88 -11.53 -3.75 0.87
CA MET A 88 -12.03 -3.01 -0.28
C MET A 88 -13.32 -2.30 0.14
N ASP A 89 -13.30 -0.98 -0.03
CA ASP A 89 -14.47 -0.15 0.22
C ASP A 89 -15.48 -0.26 -0.94
N GLY A 90 -16.74 0.06 -0.66
CA GLY A 90 -17.84 -0.06 -1.62
C GLY A 90 -19.09 -0.69 -1.00
N LEU A 91 -19.96 -1.24 -1.85
CA LEU A 91 -21.23 -1.84 -1.40
C LEU A 91 -21.03 -3.04 -0.45
N GLU A 92 -19.91 -3.76 -0.60
CA GLU A 92 -19.59 -4.94 0.20
C GLU A 92 -18.59 -4.66 1.33
N ARG A 93 -18.38 -3.40 1.72
CA ARG A 93 -17.36 -3.00 2.72
C ARG A 93 -17.41 -3.84 3.99
N ASP A 94 -18.59 -4.06 4.56
CA ASP A 94 -18.73 -4.78 5.82
C ASP A 94 -18.36 -6.27 5.66
N ALA A 95 -18.74 -6.88 4.54
CA ALA A 95 -18.36 -8.26 4.19
C ALA A 95 -16.85 -8.37 3.92
N ASN A 96 -16.27 -7.42 3.19
CA ASN A 96 -14.82 -7.36 2.92
C ASN A 96 -14.02 -7.15 4.20
N THR A 97 -14.55 -6.36 5.14
CA THR A 97 -13.93 -6.15 6.45
C THR A 97 -13.92 -7.45 7.25
N ALA A 98 -15.05 -8.16 7.32
CA ALA A 98 -15.12 -9.45 7.99
C ALA A 98 -14.17 -10.48 7.37
N ALA A 99 -14.06 -10.51 6.04
CA ALA A 99 -13.16 -11.40 5.32
C ALA A 99 -11.67 -11.07 5.59
N ALA A 100 -11.28 -9.79 5.55
CA ALA A 100 -9.92 -9.36 5.87
C ALA A 100 -9.54 -9.68 7.33
N VAL A 101 -10.47 -9.47 8.26
CA VAL A 101 -10.30 -9.83 9.68
C VAL A 101 -10.09 -11.34 9.82
N ALA A 102 -10.95 -12.16 9.23
CA ALA A 102 -10.83 -13.61 9.28
C ALA A 102 -9.49 -14.09 8.69
N TYR A 103 -9.05 -13.49 7.58
CA TYR A 103 -7.77 -13.82 6.96
C TYR A 103 -6.59 -13.47 7.88
N CYS A 104 -6.55 -12.28 8.47
CA CYS A 104 -5.46 -11.88 9.39
C CYS A 104 -5.43 -12.76 10.65
N PHE A 105 -6.59 -13.20 11.15
CA PHE A 105 -6.64 -14.16 12.27
C PHE A 105 -6.05 -15.53 11.90
N ALA A 106 -6.32 -16.01 10.69
CA ALA A 106 -5.77 -17.28 10.20
C ALA A 106 -4.28 -17.18 9.83
N ASN A 107 -3.83 -16.00 9.37
CA ASN A 107 -2.49 -15.74 8.87
C ASN A 107 -1.88 -14.54 9.61
N PRO A 108 -1.34 -14.73 10.83
CA PRO A 108 -0.93 -13.64 11.73
C PRO A 108 0.27 -12.81 11.24
N ARG A 109 0.90 -13.24 10.14
CA ARG A 109 1.87 -12.42 9.41
C ARG A 109 1.22 -11.17 8.79
N TRP A 110 -0.07 -11.26 8.46
CA TRP A 110 -0.88 -10.16 7.95
C TRP A 110 -1.56 -9.42 9.09
N ARG A 111 -1.62 -8.09 8.97
CA ARG A 111 -2.36 -7.23 9.90
C ARG A 111 -3.45 -6.45 9.16
N LEU A 112 -4.50 -6.08 9.88
CA LEU A 112 -5.59 -5.29 9.32
C LEU A 112 -5.20 -3.81 9.20
N SER A 113 -5.41 -3.21 8.04
CA SER A 113 -5.33 -1.77 7.80
C SER A 113 -6.73 -1.22 7.50
N LEU A 114 -7.24 -0.33 8.34
CA LEU A 114 -8.55 0.29 8.14
C LEU A 114 -8.41 1.68 7.53
N GLN A 115 -9.34 2.03 6.65
CA GLN A 115 -9.49 3.40 6.14
C GLN A 115 -10.20 4.28 7.19
N THR A 116 -9.54 4.48 8.33
CA THR A 116 -10.09 5.16 9.53
C THR A 116 -10.65 6.55 9.22
N HIS A 117 -10.04 7.29 8.30
CA HIS A 117 -10.52 8.60 7.84
C HIS A 117 -11.98 8.57 7.35
N LYS A 118 -12.41 7.48 6.69
CA LYS A 118 -13.80 7.31 6.24
C LYS A 118 -14.78 7.11 7.39
N PHE A 119 -14.37 6.39 8.43
CA PHE A 119 -15.18 6.20 9.64
C PHE A 119 -15.29 7.49 10.45
N LEU A 120 -14.22 8.29 10.45
CA LEU A 120 -14.13 9.56 11.18
C LEU A 120 -14.74 10.74 10.41
N GLY A 121 -15.02 10.59 9.10
CA GLY A 121 -15.55 11.66 8.27
C GLY A 121 -14.53 12.79 8.02
N ILE A 122 -13.24 12.45 7.97
CA ILE A 122 -12.16 13.41 7.71
C ILE A 122 -11.47 13.11 6.36
N PRO A 123 -10.96 14.15 5.67
CA PRO A 123 -10.08 13.98 4.52
C PRO A 123 -8.78 13.23 4.84
#